data_AF-A0A496BPA8-F1
#
_entry.id   AF-A0A496BPA8-F1
#
_cell.length_a   1.000
_cell.length_b   1.000
_cell.length_c   1.000
_cell.angle_alpha   90.00
_cell.angle_beta   90.00
_cell.angle_gamma   90.00
#
_symmetry.space_group_name_H-M   'P 1'
#
loop_
_entity.id
_entity.type
_entity.pdbx_description
1 polymer ?
#
loop_
_entity_poly.entity_id
_entity_poly.type
_entity_poly.pdbx_seq_one_letter_code
_entity_poly.pdbx_strand_id
1 'polypeptide(L)' 'MDVCRFGNVYMSGEKDNVRTAFASHNLLPDLFFIGAIIVDSMAEEIWNQLEDGTLQNAANLTNPDQVASLSNWLVEL' A
#
# COMPACT_ATOMS: atom_id res chain seq x y z
N MET A 1 -10.25 -29.88 3.06
CA MET A 1 -10.52 -28.52 3.58
C MET A 1 -9.17 -27.96 3.96
N ASP A 2 -8.44 -27.46 2.96
CA ASP A 2 -7.13 -26.86 3.18
C ASP A 2 -7.33 -25.43 3.66
N VAL A 3 -7.07 -25.26 4.94
CA VAL A 3 -6.84 -23.97 5.56
C VAL A 3 -5.54 -23.46 4.95
N CYS A 4 -5.63 -22.64 3.90
CA CYS A 4 -4.48 -21.88 3.41
C CYS A 4 -3.93 -21.11 4.60
N ARG A 5 -2.74 -21.51 5.06
CA ARG A 5 -1.92 -20.73 5.97
C ARG A 5 -1.65 -19.39 5.29
N PHE A 6 -2.45 -18.39 5.62
CA PHE A 6 -2.00 -17.00 5.52
C PHE A 6 -0.95 -16.84 6.62
N GLY A 7 0.30 -17.11 6.26
CA GLY A 7 1.42 -16.56 7.02
C GLY A 7 1.20 -15.06 7.12
N ASN A 8 1.43 -14.50 8.30
CA ASN A 8 1.30 -13.07 8.59
C ASN A 8 1.68 -12.24 7.36
N VAL A 9 0.69 -11.61 6.72
CA VAL A 9 0.91 -10.72 5.58
C VAL A 9 1.47 -9.44 6.15
N TYR A 10 2.78 -9.43 6.42
CA TYR A 10 3.51 -8.21 6.70
C TYR A 10 3.73 -7.52 5.36
N MET A 11 3.29 -6.27 5.24
CA MET A 11 3.45 -5.44 4.04
C MET A 11 4.92 -5.08 3.73
N SER A 12 5.87 -5.59 4.52
CA SER A 12 7.28 -5.21 4.49
C SER A 12 8.07 -5.82 3.32
N GLY A 13 7.83 -7.06 2.92
CA GLY A 13 8.76 -7.78 2.03
C GLY A 13 8.71 -7.39 0.55
N GLU A 14 7.53 -7.06 0.02
CA GLU A 14 7.36 -6.82 -1.43
C GLU A 14 7.74 -5.39 -1.84
N LYS A 15 7.46 -4.42 -0.96
CA LYS A 15 7.69 -2.99 -1.18
C LYS A 15 9.18 -2.63 -1.30
N ASP A 16 10.01 -3.24 -0.46
CA ASP A 16 11.47 -2.99 -0.46
C ASP A 16 12.11 -3.43 -1.79
N ASN A 17 11.59 -4.47 -2.42
CA ASN A 17 12.06 -4.92 -3.74
C ASN A 17 11.74 -3.91 -4.84
N VAL A 18 10.52 -3.36 -4.85
CA VAL A 18 10.13 -2.34 -5.83
C VAL A 18 11.01 -1.10 -5.65
N ARG A 19 11.12 -0.55 -4.44
CA ARG A 19 11.96 0.64 -4.20
C ARG A 19 13.42 0.41 -4.57
N THR A 20 13.98 -0.74 -4.20
CA THR A 20 15.37 -1.07 -4.50
C THR A 20 15.61 -1.21 -6.01
N ALA A 21 14.67 -1.84 -6.73
CA ALA A 21 14.76 -1.98 -8.18
C ALA A 21 14.76 -0.61 -8.89
N PHE A 22 13.87 0.30 -8.50
CA PHE A 22 13.80 1.64 -9.10
C PHE A 22 14.95 2.56 -8.64
N ALA A 23 15.41 2.43 -7.40
CA ALA A 23 16.57 3.16 -6.90
C ALA A 23 17.86 2.83 -7.66
N SER A 24 18.02 1.58 -8.13
CA SER A 24 19.14 1.19 -8.99
C SER A 24 19.21 1.97 -10.32
N HIS A 25 18.08 2.56 -10.73
CA HIS A 25 17.93 3.41 -11.91
C HIS A 25 17.78 4.89 -11.56
N ASN A 26 18.04 5.29 -10.30
CA ASN A 26 17.89 6.65 -9.81
C ASN A 26 16.48 7.23 -10.00
N LEU A 27 15.47 6.35 -9.92
CA LEU A 27 14.05 6.67 -10.01
C LEU A 27 13.39 6.53 -8.63
N LEU A 28 12.45 7.42 -8.33
CA LEU A 28 11.69 7.45 -7.08
C LEU A 28 10.20 7.62 -7.40
N PRO A 29 9.50 6.54 -7.81
CA PRO A 29 8.07 6.60 -8.07
C PRO A 29 7.28 6.77 -6.76
N ASP A 30 6.14 7.45 -6.85
CA ASP A 30 5.17 7.48 -5.77
C ASP A 30 4.56 6.08 -5.57
N LEU A 31 4.42 5.67 -4.30
CA LEU A 31 3.86 4.39 -3.94
C LEU A 31 2.51 4.56 -3.26
N PHE A 32 1.55 3.71 -3.61
CA PHE A 32 0.24 3.70 -2.95
C PHE A 32 -0.21 2.27 -2.66
N PHE A 33 -1.17 2.13 -1.73
CA PHE A 33 -1.76 0.84 -1.36
C PHE A 33 -3.27 0.83 -1.57
N ILE A 34 -3.80 -0.28 -2.09
CA ILE A 34 -5.26 -0.50 -2.15
C ILE A 34 -5.58 -1.94 -1.77
N GLY A 35 -6.57 -2.15 -0.91
CA GLY A 35 -6.95 -3.48 -0.44
C GLY A 35 -8.42 -3.59 -0.08
N ALA A 36 -9.05 -4.74 -0.35
CA ALA A 36 -10.46 -5.01 -0.02
C ALA A 36 -10.66 -5.47 1.43
N ILE A 37 -9.63 -6.06 2.04
CA ILE A 37 -9.65 -6.50 3.42
C ILE A 37 -8.38 -5.96 4.06
N ILE A 38 -8.55 -5.03 5.00
CA ILE A 38 -7.47 -4.45 5.80
C ILE A 38 -7.76 -4.85 7.25
N VAL A 39 -6.87 -5.64 7.85
CA VAL A 39 -6.95 -5.99 9.27
C VAL A 39 -6.27 -4.91 10.11
N ASP A 40 -6.67 -4.75 11.37
CA ASP A 40 -6.21 -3.63 12.23
C ASP A 40 -4.68 -3.50 12.31
N SER A 41 -3.95 -4.62 12.45
CA SER A 41 -2.49 -4.61 12.48
C SER A 41 -1.86 -4.13 11.16
N MET A 42 -2.51 -4.40 10.03
CA MET A 42 -2.07 -3.89 8.73
C MET A 42 -2.45 -2.42 8.56
N ALA A 43 -3.57 -1.97 9.15
CA ALA A 43 -3.96 -0.57 9.10
C ALA A 43 -2.95 0.32 9.84
N GLU A 44 -2.44 -0.11 10.99
CA GLU A 44 -1.37 0.59 11.72
C GLU A 44 -0.08 0.67 10.88
N GLU A 45 0.31 -0.43 10.23
CA GLU A 45 1.49 -0.44 9.33
C GLU A 45 1.32 0.51 8.13
N ILE A 46 0.13 0.53 7.50
CA ILE A 46 -0.18 1.44 6.38
C ILE A 46 -0.17 2.89 6.87
N TRP A 47 -0.76 3.18 8.03
CA TRP A 47 -0.78 4.52 8.60
C TRP A 47 0.62 5.06 8.87
N ASN A 48 1.46 4.27 9.55
CA ASN A 48 2.85 4.66 9.81
C ASN A 48 3.62 4.96 8.52
N GLN A 49 3.37 4.17 7.46
CA GLN A 49 3.99 4.39 6.15
C GLN A 49 3.46 5.63 5.40
N LEU A 50 2.23 6.05 5.68
CA LEU A 50 1.71 7.32 5.17
C LEU A 50 2.35 8.49 5.93
N GLU A 51 2.49 8.39 7.25
CA GLU A 51 3.11 9.43 8.07
C GLU A 51 4.60 9.63 7.77
N ASP A 52 5.34 8.55 7.53
CA ASP A 52 6.76 8.62 7.19
C ASP A 52 7.04 8.95 5.72
N GLY A 53 5.99 9.05 4.89
CA GLY A 53 6.07 9.38 3.47
C GLY A 53 6.59 8.24 2.59
N THR A 54 6.65 7.01 3.09
CA THR A 54 7.00 5.84 2.28
C THR A 54 5.80 5.37 1.43
N LEU A 55 4.57 5.71 1.81
CA LEU A 55 3.38 5.66 0.95
C LEU A 55 2.83 7.08 0.79
N GLN A 56 2.37 7.37 -0.41
CA GLN A 56 1.85 8.68 -0.81
C GLN A 56 0.33 8.68 -0.74
N ASN A 57 -0.29 7.51 -0.87
CA ASN A 57 -1.73 7.35 -0.73
C ASN A 57 -2.11 5.92 -0.35
N ALA A 58 -3.31 5.74 0.22
CA ALA A 58 -3.89 4.43 0.45
C ALA A 58 -5.42 4.45 0.42
N ALA A 59 -6.05 3.34 0.01
CA ALA A 59 -7.50 3.20 0.05
C ALA A 59 -7.97 1.79 0.46
N ASN A 60 -9.04 1.74 1.23
CA ASN A 60 -9.84 0.54 1.39
C ASN A 60 -10.82 0.42 0.22
N LEU A 61 -10.71 -0.66 -0.56
CA LEU A 61 -11.53 -0.92 -1.74
C LEU A 61 -13.02 -1.07 -1.42
N THR A 62 -13.38 -1.40 -0.17
CA THR A 62 -14.79 -1.47 0.26
C THR A 62 -15.34 -0.12 0.70
N ASN A 63 -14.52 0.94 0.74
CA ASN A 63 -14.93 2.30 1.06
C ASN A 63 -14.93 3.16 -0.23
N PRO A 64 -16.11 3.48 -0.80
CA PRO A 64 -16.20 4.18 -2.08
C PRO A 64 -15.60 5.59 -2.04
N ASP A 65 -15.67 6.29 -0.90
CA ASP A 65 -15.11 7.64 -0.77
C ASP A 65 -13.58 7.61 -0.84
N GLN A 66 -12.95 6.59 -0.22
CA GLN A 66 -11.51 6.40 -0.30
C GLN A 66 -11.06 6.03 -1.71
N VAL A 67 -11.82 5.18 -2.41
CA VAL A 67 -11.53 4.83 -3.81
C VAL A 67 -11.68 6.04 -4.72
N ALA A 68 -12.70 6.88 -4.52
CA ALA A 68 -12.89 8.11 -5.29
C ALA A 68 -11.73 9.10 -5.04
N SER A 69 -11.33 9.30 -3.78
CA SER A 69 -10.18 10.13 -3.41
C SER A 69 -8.89 9.65 -4.07
N LEU A 70 -8.60 8.34 -3.98
CA LEU A 70 -7.43 7.73 -4.61
C LEU A 70 -7.47 7.86 -6.14
N SER A 71 -8.63 7.69 -6.76
CA SER A 71 -8.80 7.82 -8.21
C SER A 71 -8.57 9.25 -8.69
N ASN A 72 -9.06 10.25 -7.94
CA ASN A 72 -8.80 11.65 -8.25
C ASN A 72 -7.31 11.96 -8.14
N TRP A 73 -6.65 11.50 -7.08
CA TRP A 73 -5.21 11.64 -6.92
C TRP A 73 -4.44 11.04 -8.10
N LEU A 74 -4.79 9.83 -8.55
CA LEU A 74 -4.14 9.19 -9.71
C LEU A 74 -4.28 9.97 -11.01
N VAL A 75 -5.37 10.72 -11.20
CA VAL A 75 -5.60 11.54 -12.39
C VAL A 75 -4.86 12.88 -12.33
N GLU A 76 -4.46 13.32 -11.13
CA GLU A 76 -3.75 14.57 -10.90
C GLU A 76 -2.21 14.45 -10.94
N LEU A 77 -1.67 13.22 -10.94
CA LEU A 77 -0.24 12.91 -11.09
C LEU A 77 0.30 13.20 -12.51
#